data_AF-A0A2T4N8Q8-F1
#
_entry.id   AF-A0A2T4N8Q8-F1
#
_cell.length_a   1.000
_cell.length_b   1.000
_cell.length_c   1.000
_cell.angle_alpha   90.00
_cell.angle_beta   90.00
_cell.angle_gamma   90.00
#
_symmetry.space_group_name_H-M   'P 1'
#
loop_
_entity.id
_entity.type
_entity.pdbx_description
1 polymer ?
#
loop_
_entity_poly.entity_id
_entity_poly.type
_entity_poly.pdbx_seq_one_letter_code
_entity_poly.pdbx_strand_id
1 'polypeptide(L)'
;MRADERLPYDGAGILAAVTGRYPGEQEDDPDSLSGQEFWLVLPMYFRRIHPVEETGEIIENCFYDSDGVVRFPIGGPTCEEMVTHWAEMPSLPGMDVQRVYGKDVGRALRALPYHY
;
A
#
# COMPACT_ATOMS: atom_id res chain seq x y z
N MET A 1 -8.85 8.55 6.35
CA MET A 1 -10.04 8.08 5.61
C MET A 1 -10.14 6.58 5.69
N ARG A 2 -11.33 6.00 5.85
CA ARG A 2 -11.52 4.55 5.81
C ARG A 2 -11.49 4.00 4.39
N ALA A 3 -10.77 2.91 4.20
CA ALA A 3 -10.52 2.35 2.86
C ALA A 3 -11.75 1.63 2.27
N ASP A 4 -12.68 1.17 3.11
CA ASP A 4 -13.99 0.63 2.72
C ASP A 4 -15.04 1.70 2.41
N GLU A 5 -14.85 2.93 2.89
CA GLU A 5 -15.81 4.02 2.70
C GLU A 5 -15.50 4.87 1.46
N ARG A 6 -14.22 5.19 1.23
CA ARG A 6 -13.77 5.92 0.05
C ARG A 6 -12.34 5.51 -0.30
N LEU A 7 -12.12 5.21 -1.58
CA LEU A 7 -10.81 4.86 -2.13
C LEU A 7 -10.06 6.11 -2.66
N PRO A 8 -8.72 6.07 -2.74
CA PRO A 8 -7.94 7.10 -3.42
C PRO A 8 -8.28 7.18 -4.92
N TYR A 9 -7.81 8.24 -5.58
CA TYR A 9 -7.82 8.30 -7.04
C TYR A 9 -6.74 7.37 -7.62
N ASP A 10 -6.94 6.91 -8.86
CA ASP A 10 -6.01 5.98 -9.50
C ASP A 10 -4.63 6.65 -9.73
N GLY A 11 -3.57 6.00 -9.26
CA GLY A 11 -2.21 6.54 -9.28
C GLY A 11 -1.85 7.45 -8.10
N ALA A 12 -2.73 7.61 -7.11
CA ALA A 12 -2.45 8.45 -5.95
C ALA A 12 -1.31 7.89 -5.08
N GLY A 13 -0.35 8.74 -4.72
CA GLY A 13 0.56 8.50 -3.59
C GLY A 13 -0.11 8.85 -2.27
N ILE A 14 -0.08 7.93 -1.31
CA ILE A 14 -0.81 8.04 -0.04
C ILE A 14 0.02 7.52 1.14
N LEU A 15 -0.42 7.84 2.35
CA LEU A 15 -0.04 7.13 3.57
C LEU A 15 -1.19 6.19 3.96
N ALA A 16 -0.91 4.89 4.06
CA ALA A 16 -1.88 3.85 4.42
C ALA A 16 -1.60 3.29 5.81
N ALA A 17 -2.64 3.13 6.61
CA ALA A 17 -2.60 2.36 7.84
C ALA A 17 -2.95 0.90 7.55
N VAL A 18 -2.00 0.00 7.80
CA VAL A 18 -2.09 -1.43 7.57
C VAL A 18 -2.13 -2.18 8.89
N THR A 19 -3.00 -3.18 8.97
CA THR A 19 -2.99 -4.16 10.07
C THR A 19 -2.26 -5.41 9.64
N GLY A 20 -1.51 -6.04 10.53
CA GLY A 20 -0.92 -7.36 10.30
C GLY A 20 -0.73 -8.11 11.61
N ARG A 21 -0.12 -9.29 11.53
CA ARG A 21 0.29 -10.07 12.70
C ARG A 21 1.76 -10.41 12.58
N TYR A 22 2.49 -10.33 13.70
CA TYR A 22 3.89 -10.70 13.68
C TYR A 22 4.03 -12.18 13.30
N PRO A 23 4.91 -12.52 12.34
CA PRO A 23 5.19 -13.90 11.99
C PRO A 23 5.80 -14.59 13.22
N GLY A 24 5.39 -15.83 13.46
CA GLY A 24 5.91 -16.59 14.58
C GLY A 24 7.22 -17.30 14.23
N GLU A 25 8.18 -17.28 15.15
CA GLU A 25 9.17 -18.36 15.30
C GLU A 25 9.15 -18.90 16.73
N GLN A 26 9.51 -20.19 16.85
CA GLN A 26 9.57 -21.12 17.99
C GLN A 26 8.77 -20.83 19.29
N GLU A 27 7.94 -21.79 19.67
CA GLU A 27 6.95 -21.80 20.77
C GLU A 27 7.51 -21.53 22.20
N ASP A 28 8.83 -21.46 22.37
CA ASP A 28 9.47 -21.43 23.70
C ASP A 28 10.04 -20.05 24.10
N ASP A 29 9.86 -19.00 23.30
CA ASP A 29 10.29 -17.64 23.67
C ASP A 29 9.18 -16.89 24.45
N PRO A 30 9.38 -16.58 25.75
CA PRO A 30 8.40 -15.84 26.54
C PRO A 30 8.19 -14.39 26.08
N ASP A 31 9.11 -13.82 25.30
CA ASP A 31 9.00 -12.48 24.72
C ASP A 31 8.45 -12.49 23.28
N SER A 32 8.01 -13.66 22.78
CA SER A 32 7.50 -13.81 21.42
C SER A 32 6.28 -12.93 21.17
N LEU A 33 6.35 -12.13 20.09
CA LEU A 33 5.21 -11.36 19.58
C LEU A 33 4.35 -12.17 18.60
N SER A 34 4.60 -13.47 18.45
CA SER A 34 3.92 -14.35 17.49
C SER A 34 2.41 -14.19 17.55
N GLY A 35 1.80 -13.90 16.39
CA GLY A 35 0.36 -13.73 16.25
C GLY A 35 -0.21 -12.45 16.88
N GLN A 36 0.58 -11.63 17.58
CA GLN A 36 0.13 -10.33 18.08
C GLN A 36 -0.15 -9.39 16.90
N GLU A 37 -1.23 -8.63 17.02
CA GLU A 37 -1.63 -7.66 16.00
C GLU A 37 -0.76 -6.41 16.06
N PHE A 38 -0.43 -5.86 14.90
CA PHE A 38 0.25 -4.59 14.78
C PHE A 38 -0.46 -3.66 13.80
N TRP A 39 -0.14 -2.38 13.91
CA TRP A 39 -0.48 -1.35 12.92
C TRP A 39 0.78 -0.67 12.42
N LEU A 40 0.90 -0.55 11.10
CA LEU A 40 1.96 0.21 10.44
C LEU A 40 1.37 1.29 9.55
N VAL A 41 2.05 2.43 9.49
CA VAL A 41 1.75 3.47 8.50
C VAL A 41 2.83 3.43 7.44
N LEU A 42 2.42 3.12 6.21
CA LEU A 42 3.32 2.91 5.08
C LEU A 42 3.01 3.90 3.96
N PRO A 43 4.02 4.50 3.31
CA PRO A 43 3.83 5.18 2.04
C PRO A 43 3.49 4.15 0.96
N MET A 44 2.41 4.40 0.22
CA MET A 44 1.92 3.51 -0.82
C MET A 44 1.45 4.28 -2.04
N TYR A 45 1.27 3.58 -3.16
CA TYR A 45 0.48 4.10 -4.28
C TYR A 45 -0.73 3.22 -4.56
N PHE A 46 -1.83 3.85 -4.94
CA PHE A 46 -3.10 3.16 -5.20
C PHE A 46 -3.29 2.91 -6.70
N ARG A 47 -3.73 1.71 -7.07
CA ARG A 47 -4.25 1.40 -8.40
C ARG A 47 -5.65 0.82 -8.32
N ARG A 48 -6.53 1.29 -9.18
CA ARG A 48 -7.90 0.75 -9.27
C ARG A 48 -7.90 -0.65 -9.87
N ILE A 49 -7.05 -0.91 -10.86
CA ILE A 49 -7.00 -2.15 -11.62
C ILE A 49 -5.54 -2.59 -11.76
N HIS A 50 -5.28 -3.87 -11.48
CA HIS A 50 -4.04 -4.55 -11.78
C HIS A 50 -4.30 -5.84 -12.56
N PRO A 51 -3.88 -5.93 -13.82
CA PRO A 51 -3.87 -7.20 -14.54
C PRO A 51 -2.69 -8.05 -14.05
N VAL A 52 -2.98 -9.28 -13.64
CA VAL A 52 -1.96 -10.30 -13.35
C VAL A 52 -1.55 -10.93 -14.67
N GLU A 53 -0.33 -10.65 -15.14
CA GLU A 53 0.13 -11.08 -16.47
C GLU A 53 0.14 -12.60 -16.62
N GLU A 54 0.47 -13.34 -15.56
CA GLU A 54 0.60 -14.79 -15.57
C GLU A 54 -0.74 -15.52 -15.64
N THR A 55 -1.78 -14.99 -14.99
CA THR A 55 -3.08 -15.65 -14.85
C THR A 55 -4.17 -15.00 -15.71
N GLY A 56 -3.96 -13.76 -16.14
CA GLY A 56 -4.99 -12.92 -16.77
C GLY A 56 -6.05 -12.43 -15.79
N GLU A 57 -5.90 -12.67 -14.49
CA GLU A 57 -6.83 -12.20 -13.47
C GLU A 57 -6.76 -10.68 -13.35
N ILE A 58 -7.92 -10.05 -13.14
CA ILE A 58 -8.01 -8.62 -12.87
C ILE A 58 -8.24 -8.45 -11.38
N ILE A 59 -7.24 -7.90 -10.70
CA ILE A 59 -7.33 -7.56 -9.29
C ILE A 59 -7.70 -6.08 -9.17
N GLU A 60 -8.68 -5.77 -8.32
CA GLU A 60 -9.15 -4.41 -8.10
C GLU A 60 -8.68 -3.83 -6.76
N ASN A 61 -8.56 -2.51 -6.72
CA ASN A 61 -8.32 -1.71 -5.51
C ASN A 61 -7.01 -2.08 -4.78
N CYS A 62 -5.92 -2.10 -5.53
CA CYS A 62 -4.59 -2.51 -5.08
C CYS A 62 -3.84 -1.35 -4.43
N PHE A 63 -3.28 -1.60 -3.24
CA PHE A 63 -2.35 -0.71 -2.56
C PHE A 63 -0.94 -1.30 -2.61
N TYR A 64 0.00 -0.61 -3.23
CA TYR A 64 1.37 -1.06 -3.39
C TYR A 64 2.30 -0.30 -2.47
N ASP A 65 3.14 -1.02 -1.71
CA ASP A 65 4.27 -0.41 -1.01
C ASP A 65 5.53 -0.32 -1.89
N SER A 66 6.61 0.18 -1.30
CA SER A 66 7.91 0.33 -1.98
C SER A 66 8.56 -1.00 -2.35
N ASP A 67 8.21 -2.08 -1.65
CA ASP A 67 8.80 -3.41 -1.84
C ASP A 67 8.01 -4.23 -2.86
N GLY A 68 6.91 -3.66 -3.40
CA GLY A 68 6.05 -4.28 -4.40
C GLY A 68 4.97 -5.17 -3.80
N VAL A 69 4.80 -5.17 -2.47
CA VAL A 69 3.74 -5.95 -1.81
C VAL A 69 2.39 -5.29 -2.05
N VAL A 70 1.44 -6.09 -2.55
CA VAL A 70 0.07 -5.67 -2.81
C VAL A 70 -0.81 -5.96 -1.60
N ARG A 71 -1.55 -4.94 -1.15
CA ARG A 71 -2.52 -5.04 -0.07
C ARG A 71 -3.88 -4.56 -0.51
N PHE A 72 -4.89 -5.00 0.22
CA PHE A 72 -6.29 -4.74 -0.11
C PHE A 72 -6.98 -3.95 0.99
N PRO A 73 -8.00 -3.14 0.65
CA PRO A 73 -8.82 -2.49 1.67
C PRO A 73 -9.55 -3.55 2.49
N ILE A 74 -9.92 -3.18 3.72
CA ILE A 74 -10.86 -3.97 4.52
C ILE A 74 -12.12 -4.28 3.70
N GLY A 75 -12.55 -5.56 3.70
CA GLY A 75 -13.65 -6.04 2.87
C GLY A 75 -13.27 -6.45 1.43
N GLY A 76 -11.99 -6.28 1.05
CA GLY A 76 -11.42 -6.81 -0.19
C GLY A 76 -11.02 -8.29 -0.09
N PRO A 77 -10.19 -8.78 -1.04
CA PRO A 77 -9.63 -10.12 -0.99
C PRO A 77 -8.91 -10.42 0.33
N THR A 78 -8.97 -11.69 0.76
CA THR A 78 -8.27 -12.14 1.97
C THR A 78 -6.77 -11.96 1.80
N CYS A 79 -6.15 -11.22 2.73
CA CYS A 79 -4.72 -11.00 2.82
C CYS A 79 -4.30 -10.97 4.30
N GLU A 80 -3.05 -11.32 4.58
CA GLU A 80 -2.49 -11.26 5.93
C GLU A 80 -2.42 -9.82 6.46
N GLU A 81 -2.21 -8.87 5.54
CA GLU A 81 -2.07 -7.46 5.83
C GLU A 81 -3.11 -6.61 5.10
N MET A 82 -4.03 -6.01 5.86
CA MET A 82 -5.16 -5.24 5.30
C MET A 82 -4.98 -3.74 5.48
N VAL A 83 -5.39 -2.96 4.48
CA VAL A 83 -5.46 -1.50 4.57
C VAL A 83 -6.78 -1.09 5.22
N THR A 84 -6.70 -0.47 6.40
CA THR A 84 -7.89 0.01 7.12
C THR A 84 -8.20 1.46 6.79
N HIS A 85 -7.15 2.29 6.69
CA HIS A 85 -7.28 3.72 6.47
C HIS A 85 -6.19 4.23 5.53
N TRP A 86 -6.45 5.38 4.92
CA TRP A 86 -5.46 6.13 4.16
C TRP A 86 -5.62 7.64 4.34
N ALA A 87 -4.56 8.36 3.99
CA ALA A 87 -4.54 9.81 3.87
C ALA A 87 -3.73 10.21 2.63
N GLU A 88 -4.08 11.35 2.03
CA GLU A 88 -3.28 11.95 0.96
C GLU A 88 -1.88 12.31 1.51
N MET A 89 -0.85 12.16 0.68
CA MET A 89 0.50 12.57 1.07
C MET A 89 0.51 14.06 1.43
N PRO A 90 1.11 14.43 2.58
CA PRO A 90 1.17 15.83 2.99
C PRO A 90 1.95 16.64 1.95
N SER A 91 1.39 17.77 1.54
CA SER A 91 2.13 18.78 0.81
C SER A 91 2.95 19.64 1.77
N LEU A 92 4.03 20.25 1.27
CA LEU A 92 4.76 21.25 2.05
C LEU A 92 3.83 22.43 2.39
N PRO A 93 3.94 23.04 3.59
CA PRO A 93 3.12 24.19 3.95
C PRO A 93 3.18 25.29 2.89
N GLY A 94 2.01 25.73 2.41
CA GLY A 94 1.89 26.74 1.35
C GLY A 94 2.03 26.23 -0.09
N MET A 95 2.12 24.91 -0.29
CA MET A 95 2.17 24.29 -1.61
C MET A 95 1.00 23.31 -1.79
N ASP A 96 0.41 23.32 -2.98
CA ASP A 96 -0.52 22.30 -3.49
C ASP A 96 0.21 21.20 -4.29
N VAL A 97 1.53 21.33 -4.43
CA VAL A 97 2.36 20.45 -5.26
C VAL A 97 3.10 19.43 -4.40
N GLN A 98 2.94 18.14 -4.73
CA GLN A 98 3.80 17.07 -4.25
C GLN A 98 5.03 16.95 -5.17
N ARG A 99 6.24 16.87 -4.62
CA ARG A 99 7.47 16.65 -5.39
C ARG A 99 8.22 15.43 -4.87
N VAL A 100 8.57 14.54 -5.78
CA VAL A 100 9.44 13.38 -5.51
C VAL A 100 10.85 13.72 -6.00
N TYR A 101 11.85 13.57 -5.12
CA TYR A 101 13.24 13.91 -5.41
C TYR A 101 14.14 12.67 -5.38
N GLY A 102 15.15 12.64 -6.24
CA GLY A 102 16.15 11.58 -6.29
C GLY A 102 16.75 11.44 -7.68
N LYS A 103 18.02 11.02 -7.74
CA LYS A 103 18.79 10.90 -8.98
C LYS A 103 18.08 10.05 -10.04
N ASP A 104 17.39 9.00 -9.58
CA ASP A 104 16.75 8.01 -10.44
C ASP A 104 15.22 8.15 -10.52
N VAL A 105 14.63 9.17 -9.88
CA VAL A 105 13.15 9.35 -9.85
C VAL A 105 12.57 9.44 -11.25
N GLY A 106 13.20 10.21 -12.14
CA GLY A 106 12.73 10.32 -13.52
C GLY A 106 12.76 8.97 -14.25
N ARG A 107 13.76 8.12 -13.95
CA ARG A 107 13.85 6.78 -14.55
C ARG A 107 12.80 5.84 -13.96
N ALA A 108 12.61 5.86 -12.64
CA ALA A 108 11.60 5.07 -11.95
C ALA A 108 10.18 5.43 -12.43
N LEU A 109 9.85 6.71 -12.53
CA LEU A 109 8.54 7.17 -13.02
C LEU A 109 8.27 6.79 -14.48
N ARG A 110 9.31 6.68 -15.32
CA ARG A 110 9.19 6.23 -16.71
C ARG A 110 9.20 4.71 -16.88
N ALA A 111 9.75 4.00 -15.90
CA ALA A 111 9.78 2.54 -15.85
C ALA A 111 8.47 1.97 -15.28
N LEU A 112 7.69 2.78 -14.54
CA LEU A 112 6.28 2.49 -14.34
C LEU A 112 5.62 2.42 -15.72
N PRO A 113 4.93 1.32 -16.05
CA PRO A 113 4.29 1.20 -17.33
C PRO A 113 3.31 2.37 -17.53
N TYR A 114 3.56 3.18 -18.56
CA TYR A 114 2.59 4.17 -19.04
C TYR A 114 1.36 3.42 -19.51
N HIS A 115 0.26 3.52 -18.79
CA HIS A 115 -1.03 3.01 -19.26
C HIS A 115 -2.06 4.13 -19.17
N TYR A 116 -2.53 4.53 -20.36
CA TYR A 116 -3.55 5.53 -20.65
C TYR A 116 -4.88 5.24 -19.95
#